data_AF-A0A257UZD4-F1
#
_entry.id   AF-A0A257UZD4-F1
#
_cell.length_a   1.000
_cell.length_b   1.000
_cell.length_c   1.000
_cell.angle_alpha   90.00
_cell.angle_beta   90.00
_cell.angle_gamma   90.00
#
_symmetry.space_group_name_H-M   'P 1'
#
loop_
_entity.id
_entity.type
_entity.pdbx_description
1 polymer ?
#
loop_
_entity_poly.entity_id
_entity_poly.type
_entity_poly.pdbx_seq_one_letter_code
_entity_poly.pdbx_strand_id
1 'polypeptide(L)'
;MVSSTDLVRRRQVDEWDAGWVPTLTTTRGDWTLTLKGELRLHRGHHFGAVTWAQFYPADVPPDHRYYDYQVGKRSASLAADVSWKASERLTLSGGLEGAQQRYELSHDLL
;
A
#
# COMPACT_ATOMS: atom_id res chain seq x y z
N MET A 1 -42.79 -3.86 -15.59
CA MET A 1 -41.77 -3.16 -14.79
C MET A 1 -40.95 -4.23 -14.08
N VAL A 2 -39.62 -4.20 -14.17
CA VAL A 2 -38.75 -5.15 -13.46
C VAL A 2 -38.41 -4.54 -12.11
N SER A 3 -38.75 -5.22 -11.00
CA SER A 3 -38.46 -4.77 -9.63
C SER A 3 -37.25 -5.48 -9.00
N SER A 4 -36.79 -6.57 -9.61
CA SER A 4 -35.63 -7.36 -9.21
C SER A 4 -35.06 -8.07 -10.43
N THR A 5 -33.74 -8.24 -10.48
CA THR A 5 -33.04 -8.98 -11.53
C THR A 5 -31.78 -9.62 -10.96
N ASP A 6 -31.44 -10.79 -11.49
CA ASP A 6 -30.15 -11.41 -11.22
C ASP A 6 -29.07 -10.85 -12.14
N LEU A 7 -27.85 -10.72 -11.60
CA LEU A 7 -26.67 -10.33 -12.35
C LEU A 7 -25.41 -10.98 -11.79
N VAL A 8 -24.43 -11.16 -12.68
CA VAL A 8 -23.09 -11.65 -12.35
C VAL A 8 -22.09 -10.53 -12.58
N ARG A 9 -21.22 -10.30 -11.59
CA ARG A 9 -20.17 -9.28 -11.64
C ARG A 9 -18.81 -9.92 -11.51
N ARG A 10 -17.86 -9.37 -12.26
CA ARG A 10 -16.43 -9.64 -12.08
C ARG A 10 -15.77 -8.40 -11.49
N ARG A 11 -15.02 -8.59 -10.40
CA ARG A 11 -14.23 -7.55 -9.74
C ARG A 11 -12.76 -7.95 -9.84
N GLN A 12 -11.93 -7.04 -10.31
CA GLN A 12 -10.49 -7.26 -10.49
C GLN A 12 -9.71 -6.13 -9.82
N VAL A 13 -8.52 -6.49 -9.39
CA VAL A 13 -7.51 -5.56 -8.87
C VAL A 13 -6.19 -5.95 -9.51
N ASP A 14 -5.64 -5.04 -10.31
CA ASP A 14 -4.27 -5.15 -10.81
C ASP A 14 -3.38 -4.30 -9.91
N GLU A 15 -2.42 -4.93 -9.22
CA GLU A 15 -1.58 -4.26 -8.23
C GLU A 15 -0.09 -4.44 -8.49
N TRP A 16 0.70 -3.44 -8.07
CA TRP A 16 2.14 -3.56 -7.97
C TRP A 16 2.69 -2.81 -6.77
N ASP A 17 3.80 -3.34 -6.25
CA ASP A 17 4.52 -2.80 -5.11
C ASP A 17 6.01 -2.70 -5.42
N ALA A 18 6.62 -1.60 -4.98
CA ALA A 18 8.07 -1.46 -4.95
C ALA A 18 8.50 -0.79 -3.65
N GLY A 19 9.70 -1.11 -3.19
CA GLY A 19 10.23 -0.49 -2.00
C GLY A 19 11.74 -0.60 -1.91
N TRP A 20 12.30 0.21 -1.02
CA TRP A 20 13.72 0.24 -0.73
C TRP A 20 13.93 0.50 0.77
N VAL A 21 14.81 -0.30 1.38
CA VAL A 21 15.06 -0.27 2.83
C VAL A 21 16.57 -0.17 3.09
N PRO A 22 17.19 1.01 2.87
CA PRO A 22 18.59 1.19 3.19
C PRO A 22 18.82 1.09 4.69
N THR A 23 19.87 0.35 5.06
CA THR A 23 20.32 0.23 6.44
C THR A 23 21.80 0.55 6.51
N LEU A 24 22.18 1.41 7.44
CA LEU A 24 23.56 1.72 7.76
C LEU A 24 23.79 1.44 9.24
N THR A 25 24.76 0.58 9.54
CA THR A 25 25.19 0.31 10.91
C THR A 25 26.66 0.67 11.06
N THR A 26 26.98 1.39 12.13
CA THR A 26 28.36 1.71 12.50
C THR A 26 28.60 1.42 13.97
N THR A 27 29.76 0.85 14.27
CA THR A 27 30.21 0.56 15.62
C THR A 27 31.51 1.29 15.88
N ARG A 28 31.58 2.02 17.00
CA ARG A 28 32.77 2.74 17.42
C ARG A 28 32.96 2.59 18.93
N GLY A 29 33.97 1.83 19.32
CA GLY A 29 34.17 1.43 20.71
C GLY A 29 32.95 0.66 21.22
N ASP A 30 32.42 1.08 22.35
CA ASP A 30 31.26 0.45 23.00
C ASP A 30 29.91 0.89 22.43
N TRP A 31 29.89 1.77 21.43
CA TRP A 31 28.66 2.31 20.83
C TRP A 31 28.38 1.68 19.48
N THR A 32 27.11 1.33 19.23
CA THR A 32 26.60 0.97 17.91
C THR A 32 25.43 1.86 17.56
N LEU A 33 25.45 2.44 16.37
CA LEU A 33 24.36 3.23 15.80
C LEU A 33 23.88 2.53 14.53
N THR A 34 22.57 2.35 14.42
CA THR A 34 21.90 1.86 13.21
C THR A 34 20.91 2.91 12.72
N LEU A 35 21.02 3.29 11.46
CA LEU A 35 20.07 4.15 10.76
C LEU A 35 19.36 3.30 9.69
N LYS A 36 18.03 3.32 9.70
CA LYS A 36 17.18 2.63 8.74
C LYS A 36 16.28 3.62 8.04
N GLY A 37 16.32 3.66 6.71
CA GLY A 37 15.31 4.33 5.91
C GLY A 37 14.37 3.30 5.30
N GLU A 38 13.13 3.69 5.05
CA GLU A 38 12.18 2.91 4.26
C GLU A 38 11.44 3.83 3.29
N LEU A 39 11.33 3.40 2.04
CA LEU A 39 10.43 3.98 1.04
C LEU A 39 9.59 2.84 0.45
N ARG A 40 8.27 2.99 0.42
CA ARG A 40 7.37 2.07 -0.28
C ARG A 40 6.41 2.81 -1.20
N LEU A 41 6.15 2.19 -2.34
CA LEU A 41 5.24 2.63 -3.37
C LEU A 41 4.30 1.46 -3.65
N HIS A 42 3.00 1.74 -3.61
CA HIS A 42 1.95 0.81 -3.95
C HIS A 42 1.00 1.49 -4.93
N ARG A 43 0.58 0.77 -5.96
CA ARG A 43 -0.55 1.17 -6.81
C ARG A 43 -1.48 0.00 -7.05
N GLY A 44 -2.78 0.27 -6.96
CA GLY A 44 -3.85 -0.66 -7.30
C GLY A 44 -4.78 -0.04 -8.34
N HIS A 45 -5.14 -0.81 -9.35
CA HIS A 45 -6.17 -0.47 -10.32
C HIS A 45 -7.38 -1.36 -10.07
N HIS A 46 -8.46 -0.77 -9.57
CA HIS A 46 -9.69 -1.46 -9.23
C HIS A 46 -10.70 -1.23 -10.34
N PHE A 47 -11.19 -2.31 -10.94
CA PHE A 47 -12.27 -2.21 -11.90
C PHE A 47 -13.24 -3.38 -11.77
N GLY A 48 -14.48 -3.13 -12.18
CA GLY A 48 -15.52 -4.12 -12.15
C GLY A 48 -16.43 -4.02 -13.36
N ALA A 49 -16.83 -5.18 -13.87
CA ALA A 49 -17.75 -5.30 -14.98
C ALA A 49 -18.94 -6.19 -14.64
N VAL A 50 -20.09 -5.89 -15.23
CA VAL A 50 -21.26 -6.78 -15.23
C VAL A 50 -21.10 -7.75 -16.40
N THR A 51 -20.72 -9.00 -16.13
CA THR A 51 -20.45 -10.00 -17.17
C THR A 51 -21.72 -10.67 -17.68
N TRP A 52 -22.78 -10.67 -16.87
CA TRP A 52 -24.10 -11.18 -17.25
C TRP A 52 -25.21 -10.50 -16.43
N ALA A 53 -26.37 -10.27 -17.04
CA ALA A 53 -27.60 -9.87 -16.36
C ALA A 53 -28.79 -10.58 -17.00
N GLN A 54 -29.80 -10.93 -16.19
CA GLN A 54 -31.05 -11.53 -16.69
C GLN A 54 -31.82 -10.55 -17.58
N PHE A 55 -31.80 -9.27 -17.21
CA PHE A 55 -32.37 -8.17 -17.98
C PHE A 55 -31.36 -7.02 -18.04
N TYR A 56 -30.88 -6.69 -19.24
CA TYR A 56 -30.06 -5.51 -19.45
C TYR A 56 -30.94 -4.27 -19.63
N PRO A 57 -30.61 -3.14 -18.98
CA PRO A 57 -31.17 -1.85 -19.36
C PRO A 57 -30.94 -1.56 -20.85
N ALA A 58 -31.82 -0.76 -21.45
CA ALA A 58 -31.56 -0.23 -22.79
C ALA A 58 -30.19 0.47 -22.78
N ASP A 59 -29.39 0.20 -23.81
CA ASP A 59 -28.06 0.79 -24.02
C ASP A 59 -26.93 0.35 -23.06
N VAL A 60 -27.14 -0.67 -22.23
CA VAL A 60 -26.06 -1.28 -21.42
C VAL A 60 -25.65 -2.63 -22.02
N PRO A 61 -24.47 -2.74 -22.66
CA PRO A 61 -23.99 -4.00 -23.19
C PRO A 61 -23.49 -4.94 -22.07
N PRO A 62 -23.35 -6.25 -22.35
CA PRO A 62 -22.54 -7.15 -21.53
C PRO A 62 -21.11 -6.62 -21.33
N ASP A 63 -20.48 -7.00 -20.21
CA ASP A 63 -19.14 -6.56 -19.78
C ASP A 63 -19.00 -5.04 -19.54
N HIS A 64 -20.12 -4.34 -19.33
CA HIS A 64 -20.11 -2.91 -18.98
C HIS A 64 -19.34 -2.65 -17.69
N ARG A 65 -18.31 -1.78 -17.76
CA ARG A 65 -17.55 -1.31 -16.59
C ARG A 65 -18.42 -0.36 -15.76
N TYR A 66 -18.69 -0.74 -14.51
CA TYR A 66 -19.54 0.02 -13.59
C TYR A 66 -18.76 0.70 -12.47
N TYR A 67 -17.47 0.39 -12.33
CA TYR A 67 -16.50 1.21 -11.61
C TYR A 67 -15.11 0.93 -12.18
N ASP A 68 -14.29 1.96 -12.16
CA ASP A 68 -12.89 1.92 -12.57
C ASP A 68 -12.18 3.07 -11.85
N TYR A 69 -11.26 2.74 -10.94
CA TYR A 69 -10.47 3.72 -10.22
C TYR A 69 -9.08 3.21 -9.87
N GLN A 70 -8.13 4.14 -9.78
CA GLN A 70 -6.76 3.87 -9.37
C GLN A 70 -6.50 4.42 -7.98
N VAL A 71 -5.91 3.59 -7.11
CA VAL A 71 -5.41 3.97 -5.80
C VAL A 71 -3.88 3.96 -5.81
N GLY A 72 -3.30 4.95 -5.17
CA GLY A 72 -1.87 5.03 -4.90
C GLY A 72 -1.62 5.18 -3.42
N LYS A 73 -0.62 4.48 -2.90
CA LYS A 73 -0.07 4.71 -1.56
C LYS A 73 1.43 4.87 -1.64
N ARG A 74 1.95 5.89 -0.97
CA ARG A 74 3.38 6.10 -0.79
C ARG A 74 3.68 6.22 0.69
N SER A 75 4.68 5.50 1.18
CA SER A 75 5.14 5.62 2.56
C SER A 75 6.64 5.85 2.62
N ALA A 76 7.05 6.63 3.62
CA ALA A 76 8.44 6.84 3.96
C ALA A 76 8.60 6.74 5.48
N SER A 77 9.64 6.05 5.95
CA SER A 77 10.03 6.11 7.35
C SER A 77 11.54 6.24 7.52
N LEU A 78 11.93 6.78 8.68
CA LEU A 78 13.31 6.88 9.10
C LEU A 78 13.38 6.49 10.58
N ALA A 79 14.25 5.55 10.89
CA ALA A 79 14.50 5.08 12.25
C ALA A 79 15.99 5.19 12.58
N ALA A 80 16.27 5.49 13.85
CA ALA A 80 17.59 5.50 14.42
C ALA A 80 17.59 4.70 15.72
N ASP A 81 18.46 3.70 15.81
CA ASP A 81 18.66 2.86 16.98
C ASP A 81 20.09 3.02 17.47
N VAL A 82 20.28 3.28 18.76
CA VAL A 82 21.59 3.36 19.41
C VAL A 82 21.69 2.31 20.51
N SER A 83 22.84 1.66 20.61
CA SER A 83 23.18 0.80 21.73
C SER A 83 24.57 1.13 22.27
N TRP A 84 24.73 0.97 23.58
CA TRP A 84 25.96 1.23 24.31
C TRP A 84 26.25 0.11 25.29
N LYS A 85 27.41 -0.52 25.17
CA LYS A 85 27.92 -1.50 26.13
C LYS A 85 28.49 -0.77 27.35
N ALA A 86 27.63 -0.52 28.33
CA ALA A 86 28.00 0.17 29.57
C ALA A 86 28.96 -0.65 30.46
N SER A 87 28.96 -1.98 30.35
CA SER A 87 29.95 -2.88 30.95
C SER A 87 29.99 -4.22 30.21
N GLU A 88 30.85 -5.16 30.63
CA GLU A 88 30.87 -6.52 30.08
C GLU A 88 29.54 -7.28 30.22
N ARG A 89 28.67 -6.87 31.15
CA ARG A 89 27.42 -7.57 31.47
C ARG A 89 26.16 -6.72 31.20
N LEU A 90 26.31 -5.46 30.80
CA LEU A 90 25.20 -4.54 30.62
C LEU A 90 25.34 -3.74 29.31
N THR A 91 24.29 -3.80 28.49
CA THR A 91 24.12 -2.96 27.30
C THR A 91 22.82 -2.18 27.44
N LEU A 92 22.90 -0.88 27.23
CA LEU A 92 21.74 0.01 27.15
C LEU A 92 21.42 0.24 25.67
N SER A 93 20.14 0.34 25.34
CA SER A 93 19.70 0.62 23.97
C SER A 93 18.45 1.48 23.96
N GLY A 94 18.28 2.23 22.88
CA GLY A 94 17.12 3.06 22.64
C GLY A 94 17.01 3.41 21.16
N GLY A 95 15.79 3.70 20.70
CA GLY A 95 15.53 4.03 19.31
C GLY A 95 14.33 4.94 19.15
N LEU A 96 14.29 5.62 18.00
CA LEU A 96 13.21 6.49 17.57
C LEU A 96 12.91 6.25 16.10
N GLU A 97 11.63 6.30 15.73
CA GLU A 97 11.18 6.18 14.34
C GLU A 97 10.11 7.25 14.05
N GLY A 98 10.20 7.83 12.86
CA GLY A 98 9.15 8.65 12.26
C GLY A 98 8.72 8.09 10.92
N ALA A 99 7.41 8.04 10.68
CA ALA A 99 6.83 7.55 9.44
C ALA A 99 5.77 8.52 8.89
N GLN A 100 5.67 8.60 7.56
CA GLN A 100 4.65 9.33 6.84
C GLN A 100 4.03 8.44 5.75
N GLN A 101 2.72 8.54 5.58
CA GLN A 101 1.99 7.88 4.50
C GLN A 101 1.14 8.90 3.74
N ARG A 102 1.06 8.76 2.42
CA ARG A 102 0.19 9.56 1.55
C ARG A 102 -0.62 8.63 0.66
N TYR A 103 -1.88 8.98 0.47
CA TYR A 103 -2.84 8.24 -0.33
C TYR A 103 -3.34 9.14 -1.46
N GLU A 104 -3.50 8.55 -2.64
CA GLU A 104 -3.99 9.21 -3.85
C GLU A 104 -5.10 8.34 -4.44
N LEU A 105 -6.20 8.96 -4.88
CA LEU A 105 -7.26 8.33 -5.67
C LEU A 105 -7.32 9.08 -7.00
N SER A 106 -7.36 8.36 -8.13
CA SER A 106 -7.32 8.97 -9.46
C SER A 106 -8.07 8.14 -10.50
N HIS A 107 -8.46 8.78 -11.61
CA HIS A 107 -9.29 8.22 -12.69
C HIS A 107 -10.60 7.62 -12.18
N ASP A 108 -11.56 8.46 -11.81
CA ASP A 108 -12.91 8.01 -11.45
C ASP A 108 -13.79 8.11 -12.70
N LEU A 109 -14.09 6.96 -13.33
CA LEU A 109 -15.14 6.88 -14.34
C LEU A 109 -16.49 6.77 -13.60
N LEU A 110 -17.17 7.91 -13.44
CA LEU A 110 -18.60 7.97 -13.18
C LEU A 110 -19.40 7.81 -14.47
#